data_AF-A0A3M1SKV5-F1
#
_entry.id   AF-A0A3M1SKV5-F1
#
_cell.length_a   1.000
_cell.length_b   1.000
_cell.length_c   1.000
_cell.angle_alpha   90.00
_cell.angle_beta   90.00
_cell.angle_gamma   90.00
#
_symmetry.space_group_name_H-M   'P 1'
#
loop_
_entity.id
_entity.type
_entity.pdbx_description
1 polymer ?
#
loop_
_entity_poly.entity_id
_entity_poly.type
_entity_poly.pdbx_seq_one_letter_code
_entity_poly.pdbx_strand_id
1 'polypeptide(L)'
;MNTESTNPSSEIQNAPVGPEDAVPAHASDAEPVTGHDGGAPRPKILELIDVARTFQMGEVVVTALAEVTMEVFEGEFLVIVGPSGSGKSTLLN
;
A
#
# COMPACT_ATOMS: atom_id res chain seq x y z
N MET A 1 -41.25 36.29 4.77
CA MET A 1 -39.92 36.50 5.38
C MET A 1 -39.89 35.67 6.67
N ASN A 2 -39.14 34.58 6.85
CA ASN A 2 -37.96 34.01 6.17
C ASN A 2 -38.04 32.48 6.08
N THR A 3 -37.22 31.92 5.19
CA THR A 3 -37.09 30.52 4.75
C THR A 3 -36.19 29.69 5.67
N GLU A 4 -36.55 28.43 5.92
CA GLU A 4 -35.58 27.45 6.45
C GLU A 4 -35.65 26.18 5.60
N SER A 5 -34.52 25.90 4.95
CA SER A 5 -34.24 24.74 4.13
C SER A 5 -33.53 23.72 5.03
N THR A 6 -34.12 22.55 5.23
CA THR A 6 -33.46 21.48 6.01
C THR A 6 -33.53 20.16 5.25
N ASN A 7 -32.51 20.01 4.41
CA ASN A 7 -31.83 18.80 3.97
C ASN A 7 -32.31 17.44 4.54
N PRO A 8 -32.87 16.52 3.73
CA PRO A 8 -32.93 15.10 4.07
C PRO A 8 -31.67 14.39 3.57
N SER A 9 -30.56 14.54 4.29
CA SER A 9 -29.35 13.74 4.07
C SER A 9 -28.84 13.22 5.42
N SER A 10 -29.45 12.16 5.94
CA SER A 10 -28.90 11.43 7.08
C SER A 10 -29.48 10.03 7.16
N GLU A 11 -28.85 9.07 6.50
CA GLU A 11 -28.70 7.69 6.97
C GLU A 11 -27.74 6.95 6.04
N ILE A 12 -26.44 7.28 6.14
CA ILE A 12 -25.41 6.30 5.75
C ILE A 12 -25.36 5.31 6.91
N GLN A 13 -26.12 4.24 6.77
CA GLN A 13 -26.05 3.07 7.63
C GLN A 13 -24.63 2.50 7.51
N ASN A 14 -23.76 2.73 8.49
CA ASN A 14 -22.47 2.05 8.58
C ASN A 14 -22.75 0.56 8.84
N ALA A 15 -22.78 -0.24 7.77
CA ALA A 15 -22.72 -1.68 7.87
C ALA A 15 -21.38 -2.10 8.51
N PRO A 16 -21.33 -3.16 9.32
CA PRO A 16 -20.06 -3.67 9.80
C PRO A 16 -19.26 -4.14 8.58
N VAL A 17 -18.13 -3.47 8.31
CA VAL A 17 -17.12 -3.96 7.37
C VAL A 17 -16.72 -5.34 7.86
N GLY A 18 -16.95 -6.36 7.03
CA GLY A 18 -16.60 -7.75 7.37
C GLY A 18 -15.09 -7.89 7.59
N PRO A 19 -14.61 -9.05 8.06
CA PRO A 19 -13.18 -9.29 8.24
C PRO A 19 -12.38 -9.35 6.90
N GLU A 20 -12.96 -8.86 5.80
CA GLU A 20 -12.40 -8.87 4.44
C GLU A 20 -11.27 -7.85 4.22
N ASP A 21 -11.10 -6.87 5.13
CA ASP A 21 -10.02 -5.87 5.08
C ASP A 21 -8.79 -6.23 5.92
N ALA A 22 -8.72 -7.45 6.46
CA ALA A 22 -7.51 -7.92 7.14
C ALA A 22 -6.42 -8.19 6.10
N VAL A 23 -5.66 -7.15 5.73
CA VAL A 23 -4.41 -7.30 4.98
C VAL A 23 -3.52 -8.26 5.78
N PRO A 24 -3.20 -9.45 5.26
CA PRO A 24 -2.41 -10.41 6.02
C PRO A 24 -1.03 -9.81 6.27
N ALA A 25 -0.68 -9.71 7.55
CA ALA A 25 0.63 -9.27 7.98
C ALA A 25 1.64 -10.42 7.80
N HIS A 26 2.58 -10.18 6.88
CA HIS A 26 3.95 -10.71 6.81
C HIS A 26 4.26 -12.13 6.28
N ALA A 27 5.37 -12.13 5.53
CA ALA A 27 6.47 -13.09 5.49
C ALA A 27 6.37 -14.29 4.52
N SER A 28 7.09 -14.11 3.41
CA SER A 28 7.90 -15.09 2.66
C SER A 28 7.21 -16.19 1.85
N ASP A 29 5.96 -16.57 2.12
CA ASP A 29 5.28 -17.64 1.36
C ASP A 29 3.81 -17.29 1.01
N ALA A 30 3.54 -16.03 0.70
CA ALA A 30 2.21 -15.65 0.22
C ALA A 30 2.05 -16.10 -1.24
N GLU A 31 1.35 -17.23 -1.42
CA GLU A 31 0.75 -17.60 -2.70
C GLU A 31 0.09 -16.36 -3.33
N PRO A 32 0.30 -16.10 -4.63
CA PRO A 32 -0.21 -14.90 -5.27
C PRO A 32 -1.71 -14.81 -5.03
N VAL A 33 -2.18 -13.65 -4.57
CA VAL A 33 -3.60 -13.34 -4.48
C VAL A 33 -4.17 -13.41 -5.90
N THR A 34 -4.71 -14.57 -6.25
CA THR A 34 -5.29 -14.84 -7.56
C THR A 34 -6.60 -14.07 -7.66
N GLY A 35 -6.56 -12.93 -8.35
CA GLY A 35 -7.75 -12.44 -9.04
C GLY A 35 -8.27 -13.55 -9.95
N HIS A 36 -9.57 -13.82 -9.86
CA HIS A 36 -10.25 -14.86 -10.61
C HIS A 36 -10.14 -14.58 -12.12
N ASP A 37 -9.21 -15.24 -12.80
CA ASP A 37 -9.29 -15.65 -14.22
C ASP A 37 -8.14 -16.64 -14.47
N GLY A 38 -8.47 -17.92 -14.65
CA GLY A 38 -7.49 -18.98 -14.79
C GLY A 38 -6.65 -18.84 -16.07
N GLY A 39 -5.32 -18.77 -15.93
CA GLY A 39 -4.39 -19.00 -17.04
C GLY A 39 -3.05 -18.27 -16.93
N ALA A 40 -1.99 -19.05 -16.68
CA ALA A 40 -0.56 -18.67 -16.67
C ALA A 40 -0.08 -17.69 -15.58
N PRO A 41 1.14 -17.89 -15.02
CA PRO A 41 1.74 -16.93 -14.09
C PRO A 41 1.96 -15.59 -14.79
N ARG A 42 1.50 -14.51 -14.14
CA ARG A 42 1.67 -13.15 -14.64
C ARG A 42 3.16 -12.76 -14.55
N PRO A 43 3.73 -12.09 -15.55
CA PRO A 43 5.14 -11.71 -15.51
C PRO A 43 5.40 -10.70 -14.38
N LYS A 44 6.56 -10.79 -13.73
CA LYS A 44 7.04 -9.73 -12.81
C LYS A 44 7.37 -8.49 -13.62
N ILE A 45 6.80 -7.34 -13.22
CA ILE A 45 7.06 -6.03 -13.84
C ILE A 45 7.98 -5.15 -12.98
N LEU A 46 8.08 -5.43 -11.69
CA LEU A 46 9.01 -4.79 -10.76
C LEU A 46 9.54 -5.84 -9.78
N GLU A 47 10.82 -5.77 -9.49
CA GLU A 47 11.48 -6.59 -8.48
C GLU A 47 12.51 -5.72 -7.74
N LEU A 48 12.38 -5.69 -6.42
CA LEU A 48 13.31 -5.06 -5.49
C LEU A 48 13.90 -6.16 -4.63
N ILE A 49 15.22 -6.23 -4.55
CA ILE A 49 15.95 -7.24 -3.77
C ILE A 49 16.91 -6.51 -2.85
N ASP A 50 16.68 -6.66 -1.54
CA ASP A 50 17.49 -6.15 -0.44
C ASP A 50 17.89 -4.67 -0.60
N VAL A 51 16.95 -3.85 -1.07
CA VAL A 51 17.20 -2.45 -1.39
C VAL A 51 17.38 -1.64 -0.11
N ALA A 52 18.58 -1.11 0.07
CA ALA A 52 18.94 -0.26 1.20
C ALA A 52 19.39 1.13 0.73
N ARG A 53 19.03 2.17 1.50
CA ARG A 53 19.44 3.54 1.22
C ARG A 53 19.60 4.33 2.51
N THR A 54 20.78 4.92 2.68
CA THR A 54 21.09 5.88 3.75
C THR A 54 21.46 7.23 3.17
N PHE A 55 21.06 8.31 3.82
CA PHE A 55 21.45 9.68 3.50
C PHE A 55 22.28 10.26 4.64
N GLN A 56 23.41 10.86 4.29
CA GLN A 56 24.21 11.64 5.24
C GLN A 56 23.69 13.08 5.28
N MET A 57 23.26 13.53 6.44
CA MET A 57 22.82 14.90 6.71
C MET A 57 23.72 15.51 7.79
N GLY A 58 24.84 16.10 7.35
CA GLY A 58 25.86 16.62 8.25
C GLY A 58 26.49 15.49 9.08
N GLU A 59 26.31 15.54 10.40
CA GLU A 59 26.79 14.51 11.33
C GLU A 59 25.77 13.37 11.52
N VAL A 60 24.54 13.50 11.02
CA VAL A 60 23.47 12.51 11.19
C VAL A 60 23.38 11.60 9.97
N VAL A 61 23.30 10.29 10.21
CA VAL A 61 22.95 9.29 9.19
C VAL A 61 21.46 8.99 9.30
N VAL A 62 20.73 9.10 8.19
CA VAL A 62 19.31 8.74 8.11
C VAL A 62 19.15 7.52 7.20
N THR A 63 18.69 6.41 7.76
CA THR A 63 18.29 5.23 6.97
C THR A 63 16.89 5.47 6.40
N ALA A 64 16.81 5.65 5.08
CA ALA A 64 15.55 5.84 4.38
C ALA A 64 14.93 4.52 3.92
N LEU A 65 15.76 3.55 3.52
CA LEU A 65 15.34 2.18 3.19
C LEU A 65 16.27 1.20 3.91
N ALA A 66 15.69 0.21 4.57
CA ALA A 66 16.41 -0.83 5.29
C ALA A 66 16.05 -2.20 4.70
N GLU A 67 16.85 -2.66 3.72
CA GLU A 67 16.76 -3.99 3.11
C GLU A 67 15.34 -4.36 2.64
N VAL A 68 14.78 -3.51 1.77
CA VAL A 68 13.43 -3.69 1.23
C VAL A 68 13.45 -4.69 0.07
N THR A 69 12.67 -5.77 0.20
CA THR A 69 12.45 -6.79 -0.84
C THR A 69 10.96 -6.87 -1.18
N MET A 70 10.62 -6.72 -2.46
CA MET A 70 9.24 -6.69 -2.96
C MET A 70 9.17 -7.03 -4.44
N GLU A 71 8.07 -7.63 -4.88
CA GLU A 71 7.76 -7.92 -6.27
C GLU A 71 6.41 -7.31 -6.64
N VAL A 72 6.26 -6.91 -7.91
CA VAL A 72 4.96 -6.51 -8.48
C VAL A 72 4.79 -7.22 -9.81
N PHE A 73 3.64 -7.83 -9.99
CA PHE A 73 3.27 -8.59 -11.18
C PHE A 73 2.39 -7.77 -12.12
N GLU A 74 2.35 -8.16 -13.39
CA GLU A 74 1.50 -7.51 -14.38
C GLU A 74 0.02 -7.48 -13.94
N GLY A 75 -0.62 -6.32 -14.11
CA GLY A 75 -2.03 -6.13 -13.72
C GLY A 75 -2.27 -5.94 -12.23
N GLU A 76 -1.22 -5.84 -11.41
CA GLU A 76 -1.35 -5.45 -10.00
C GLU A 76 -1.40 -3.93 -9.82
N PHE A 77 -2.17 -3.50 -8.82
CA PHE A 77 -2.25 -2.11 -8.40
C PHE A 77 -1.60 -1.96 -7.02
N LEU A 78 -0.40 -1.38 -6.99
CA LEU A 78 0.36 -1.18 -5.75
C LEU A 78 -0.01 0.15 -5.08
N VAL A 79 -0.33 0.09 -3.78
CA VAL A 79 -0.52 1.28 -2.93
C VAL A 79 0.50 1.25 -1.80
N ILE A 80 1.30 2.31 -1.68
CA ILE A 80 2.32 2.46 -0.62
C ILE A 80 1.80 3.47 0.40
N VAL A 81 1.53 3.01 1.62
CA VAL A 81 1.06 3.83 2.75
C VAL A 81 2.06 3.85 3.89
N GLY A 82 2.05 4.92 4.67
CA GLY A 82 2.89 5.03 5.87
C GLY A 82 3.12 6.47 6.32
N PRO A 83 3.62 6.69 7.56
CA PRO A 83 3.87 8.02 8.12
C PRO A 83 4.80 8.89 7.27
N SER A 84 4.77 10.20 7.47
CA SER A 84 5.78 11.08 6.85
C SER A 84 7.19 10.66 7.27
N GLY A 85 8.12 10.63 6.31
CA GLY A 85 9.51 10.21 6.56
C GLY A 85 9.78 8.69 6.52
N SER A 86 8.77 7.84 6.30
CA SER A 86 8.95 6.37 6.27
C SER A 86 9.67 5.81 5.02
N GLY A 87 10.27 6.66 4.18
CA GLY A 87 11.01 6.23 2.99
C GLY A 87 10.21 5.98 1.72
N LYS A 88 8.87 6.18 1.70
CA LYS A 88 8.01 5.90 0.51
C LYS A 88 8.47 6.62 -0.76
N SER A 89 8.75 7.92 -0.69
CA SER A 89 9.24 8.68 -1.85
C SER A 89 10.65 8.25 -2.25
N THR A 90 11.45 7.75 -1.29
CA THR A 90 12.76 7.16 -1.59
C THR A 90 12.62 5.78 -2.24
N LEU A 91 11.60 5.01 -1.89
CA LEU A 91 11.32 3.71 -2.53
C LEU A 91 10.91 3.88 -4.00
N LEU A 92 10.25 5.00 -4.34
CA LEU A 92 9.76 5.29 -5.68
C LEU A 92 10.73 6.04 -6.60
N ASN A 93 11.92 6.44 -6.12
CA ASN A 93 12.88 7.28 -6.85
C ASN A 93 14.27 6.65 -6.92
#